data_AF-X1N631-F1
#
_entry.id   AF-X1N631-F1
#
_cell.length_a   1.000
_cell.length_b   1.000
_cell.length_c   1.000
_cell.angle_alpha   90.00
_cell.angle_beta   90.00
_cell.angle_gamma   90.00
#
_symmetry.space_group_name_H-M   'P 1'
#
loop_
_entity.id
_entity.type
_entity.pdbx_description
1 polymer ?
#
loop_
_entity_poly.entity_id
_entity_poly.type
_entity_poly.pdbx_seq_one_letter_code
_entity_poly.pdbx_strand_id
1 'polypeptide(L)'
;GLIPGLILAFLAFRIRLDFLKKWAPILLLINVILLAMVFLPKIGAVAGGATRWLSMGPISFQPAEFLKLTFILYLAAWLTSRTPHQQKSGFGQAEKGFSQTFIAFLLVIGLISLLLIFQPDISTLGVIVLVAALMYFLANTPLWHSILIILIGAGGLFSLIKLAPYRAARLLVFFEPGTDPMGIGYQLKQALIAIGSGGIFGLGLGMSYQRLGFLPQSISDSIFAIMAEETGFIGSLILISLFLIFLWRGFKIGKKGGDKFSQLAAVGISSWIVIQAFINVGSMIGIL
;
A
#
# COMPACT_ATOMS: atom_id res chain seq x y z
N GLY A 1 -2.20 -13.01 -12.49
CA GLY A 1 -2.88 -13.20 -13.79
C GLY A 1 -4.38 -13.05 -13.63
N LEU A 2 -5.08 -12.62 -14.68
CA LEU A 2 -6.51 -12.27 -14.63
C LEU A 2 -7.40 -13.47 -14.28
N ILE A 3 -7.17 -14.64 -14.90
CA ILE A 3 -7.95 -15.86 -14.64
C ILE A 3 -7.83 -16.33 -13.18
N PRO A 4 -6.63 -16.54 -12.60
CA PRO A 4 -6.49 -16.84 -11.17
C PRO A 4 -7.12 -15.77 -10.27
N GLY A 5 -7.01 -14.49 -10.65
CA GLY A 5 -7.63 -13.38 -9.92
C GLY A 5 -9.15 -13.47 -9.85
N LEU A 6 -9.81 -13.77 -10.98
CA LEU A 6 -11.27 -13.96 -11.03
C LEU A 6 -11.72 -15.16 -10.18
N ILE A 7 -10.97 -16.26 -10.22
CA ILE A 7 -11.26 -17.46 -9.41
C ILE A 7 -11.17 -17.10 -7.91
N LEU A 8 -10.08 -16.45 -7.49
CA LEU A 8 -9.90 -16.04 -6.10
C LEU A 8 -10.95 -15.02 -5.66
N ALA A 9 -11.35 -14.09 -6.53
CA ALA A 9 -12.42 -13.13 -6.26
C ALA A 9 -13.79 -13.83 -6.07
N PHE A 10 -14.11 -14.82 -6.91
CA PHE A 10 -15.34 -15.60 -6.76
C PHE A 10 -15.34 -16.43 -5.47
N LEU A 11 -14.21 -17.04 -5.12
CA LEU A 11 -14.05 -17.76 -3.85
C LEU A 11 -14.22 -16.80 -2.67
N ALA A 12 -13.56 -15.63 -2.70
CA ALA A 12 -13.67 -14.62 -1.65
C ALA A 12 -15.11 -14.12 -1.47
N PHE A 13 -15.86 -13.95 -2.57
CA PHE A 13 -17.28 -13.56 -2.53
C PHE A 13 -18.17 -14.57 -1.80
N ARG A 14 -17.80 -15.86 -1.79
CA ARG A 14 -18.54 -16.92 -1.08
C ARG A 14 -18.22 -16.99 0.41
N ILE A 15 -17.14 -16.35 0.88
CA ILE A 15 -16.72 -16.41 2.28
C ILE A 15 -17.54 -15.43 3.11
N ARG A 16 -18.12 -15.91 4.21
CA ARG A 16 -18.86 -15.07 5.15
C ARG A 16 -17.92 -14.10 5.89
N LEU A 17 -18.36 -12.87 6.08
CA LEU A 17 -17.57 -11.83 6.76
C LEU A 17 -17.27 -12.18 8.23
N ASP A 18 -18.20 -12.85 8.92
CA ASP A 18 -17.96 -13.33 10.29
C ASP A 18 -16.80 -14.33 10.37
N PHE A 19 -16.67 -15.18 9.34
CA PHE A 19 -15.55 -16.10 9.25
C PHE A 19 -14.25 -15.32 9.04
N LEU A 20 -14.22 -14.36 8.11
CA LEU A 20 -13.04 -13.52 7.90
C LEU A 20 -12.64 -12.77 9.17
N LYS A 21 -13.59 -12.20 9.92
CA LYS A 21 -13.33 -11.52 11.19
C LYS A 21 -12.68 -12.44 12.23
N LYS A 22 -13.18 -13.68 12.37
CA LYS A 22 -12.65 -14.66 13.33
C LYS A 22 -11.23 -15.11 12.95
N TRP A 23 -10.97 -15.31 11.66
CA TRP A 23 -9.70 -15.83 11.16
C TRP A 23 -8.66 -14.75 10.86
N ALA A 24 -9.03 -13.46 10.83
CA ALA A 24 -8.13 -12.38 10.48
C ALA A 24 -6.80 -12.35 11.26
N PRO A 25 -6.75 -12.57 12.60
CA PRO A 25 -5.48 -12.64 13.33
C PRO A 25 -4.60 -13.81 12.89
N ILE A 26 -5.21 -14.97 12.62
CA ILE A 26 -4.50 -16.17 12.16
C ILE A 26 -3.98 -15.95 10.74
N LEU A 27 -4.77 -15.33 9.86
CA LEU A 27 -4.35 -14.99 8.50
C LEU A 27 -3.15 -14.02 8.49
N LEU A 28 -3.16 -13.02 9.36
CA LEU A 28 -2.01 -12.12 9.52
C LEU A 28 -0.78 -12.87 10.05
N LEU A 29 -0.95 -13.73 11.06
CA LEU A 29 0.16 -14.52 11.61
C LEU A 29 0.79 -15.42 10.53
N ILE A 30 -0.02 -16.12 9.74
CA ILE A 30 0.44 -16.91 8.60
C ILE A 30 1.21 -16.00 7.62
N ASN A 31 0.71 -14.80 7.34
CA ASN A 31 1.40 -13.87 6.44
C ASN A 31 2.76 -13.39 6.99
N VAL A 32 2.83 -13.07 8.29
CA VAL A 32 4.09 -12.72 8.95
C VAL A 32 5.12 -13.85 8.85
N ILE A 33 4.68 -15.10 9.01
CA ILE A 33 5.53 -16.27 8.80
C ILE A 33 5.99 -16.35 7.33
N LEU A 34 5.10 -16.13 6.37
CA LEU A 34 5.44 -16.11 4.94
C LEU A 34 6.44 -14.99 4.60
N LEU A 35 6.32 -13.81 5.20
CA LEU A 35 7.29 -12.73 5.06
C LEU A 35 8.67 -13.13 5.60
N ALA A 36 8.71 -13.80 6.76
CA ALA A 36 9.96 -14.31 7.31
C ALA A 36 10.57 -15.43 6.44
N MET A 37 9.73 -16.28 5.83
CA MET A 37 10.20 -17.35 4.93
C MET A 37 10.91 -16.84 3.68
N VAL A 38 10.71 -15.58 3.29
CA VAL A 38 11.42 -14.96 2.16
C VAL A 38 12.94 -14.92 2.39
N PHE A 39 13.40 -14.93 3.65
CA PHE A 39 14.81 -14.96 4.00
C PHE A 39 15.43 -16.37 3.97
N LEU A 40 14.64 -17.43 3.81
CA LEU A 40 15.17 -18.78 3.79
C LEU A 40 15.88 -19.08 2.46
N PRO A 41 17.13 -19.58 2.52
CA PRO A 41 17.84 -20.02 1.32
C PRO A 41 17.06 -21.17 0.66
N LYS A 42 16.94 -21.14 -0.67
CA LYS A 42 16.17 -22.06 -1.55
C LYS A 42 14.70 -21.70 -1.83
N ILE A 43 14.03 -20.92 -0.98
CA ILE A 43 12.62 -20.54 -1.17
C ILE A 43 12.50 -19.07 -1.57
N GLY A 44 13.30 -18.22 -0.93
CA GLY A 44 13.42 -16.81 -1.28
C GLY A 44 14.04 -16.62 -2.66
N ALA A 45 13.33 -15.90 -3.53
CA ALA A 45 13.82 -15.49 -4.83
C ALA A 45 14.22 -14.00 -4.81
N VAL A 46 15.41 -13.72 -5.35
CA VAL A 46 15.92 -12.36 -5.56
C VAL A 46 15.39 -11.85 -6.90
N ALA A 47 14.63 -10.76 -6.87
CA ALA A 47 14.21 -10.04 -8.08
C ALA A 47 14.52 -8.54 -7.89
N GLY A 48 15.17 -7.92 -8.87
CA GLY A 48 15.52 -6.49 -8.79
C GLY A 48 16.44 -6.12 -7.62
N GLY A 49 17.28 -7.05 -7.15
CA GLY A 49 18.21 -6.82 -6.04
C GLY A 49 17.63 -6.98 -4.63
N ALA A 50 16.36 -7.39 -4.50
CA ALA A 50 15.72 -7.64 -3.21
C ALA A 50 15.08 -9.04 -3.15
N THR A 51 15.24 -9.73 -2.01
CA THR A 51 14.50 -10.94 -1.67
C THR A 51 13.10 -10.56 -1.20
N ARG A 52 12.12 -10.59 -2.13
CA ARG A 52 10.71 -10.24 -1.84
C ARG A 52 9.72 -11.30 -2.28
N TRP A 53 10.19 -12.29 -3.03
CA TRP A 53 9.35 -13.28 -3.69
C TRP A 53 9.63 -14.67 -3.10
N LEU A 54 8.57 -15.46 -2.94
CA LEU A 54 8.68 -16.90 -2.73
C LEU A 54 8.51 -17.57 -4.09
N SER A 55 9.53 -18.30 -4.54
CA SER A 55 9.47 -19.05 -5.80
C SER A 55 9.28 -20.53 -5.50
N MET A 56 8.14 -21.08 -5.93
CA MET A 56 7.80 -22.50 -5.83
C MET A 56 7.78 -23.11 -7.24
N GLY A 57 8.88 -22.99 -7.97
CA GLY A 57 8.98 -23.44 -9.37
C GLY A 57 8.22 -22.51 -10.33
N PRO A 58 7.12 -22.94 -10.97
CA PRO A 58 6.37 -22.11 -11.93
C PRO A 58 5.51 -21.02 -11.28
N ILE A 59 5.34 -21.05 -9.96
CA ILE A 59 4.50 -20.10 -9.22
C ILE A 59 5.41 -19.19 -8.40
N SER A 60 5.27 -17.89 -8.62
CA SER A 60 5.86 -16.85 -7.77
C SER A 60 4.77 -16.19 -6.92
N PHE A 61 5.04 -15.98 -5.65
CA PHE A 61 4.13 -15.33 -4.71
C PHE A 61 4.86 -14.26 -3.94
N GLN A 62 4.27 -13.07 -3.84
CA GLN A 62 4.82 -11.96 -3.07
C GLN A 62 4.02 -11.81 -1.76
N PRO A 63 4.57 -12.21 -0.59
CA PRO A 63 3.85 -12.15 0.67
C PRO A 63 3.40 -10.73 1.05
N ALA A 64 4.18 -9.71 0.69
CA ALA A 64 3.88 -8.29 0.93
C ALA A 64 2.56 -7.82 0.28
N GLU A 65 2.15 -8.40 -0.86
CA GLU A 65 0.86 -8.10 -1.48
C GLU A 65 -0.31 -8.64 -0.63
N PHE A 66 -0.17 -9.87 -0.16
CA PHE A 66 -1.16 -10.48 0.73
C PHE A 66 -1.15 -9.86 2.13
N LEU A 67 -0.01 -9.30 2.57
CA LEU A 67 0.13 -8.64 3.85
C LEU A 67 -0.83 -7.46 3.95
N LYS A 68 -0.91 -6.63 2.90
CA LYS A 68 -1.76 -5.43 2.90
C LYS A 68 -3.22 -5.80 3.17
N LEU A 69 -3.73 -6.84 2.51
CA LEU A 69 -5.09 -7.35 2.74
C LEU A 69 -5.26 -7.95 4.15
N THR A 70 -4.39 -8.88 4.55
CA THR A 70 -4.50 -9.56 5.85
C THR A 70 -4.35 -8.59 7.03
N PHE A 71 -3.49 -7.58 6.89
CA PHE A 71 -3.30 -6.51 7.86
C PHE A 71 -4.57 -5.65 8.00
N ILE A 72 -5.21 -5.26 6.90
CA ILE A 72 -6.47 -4.50 6.94
C ILE A 72 -7.57 -5.30 7.64
N LEU A 73 -7.70 -6.58 7.30
CA LEU A 73 -8.69 -7.46 7.94
C LEU A 73 -8.41 -7.64 9.43
N TYR A 74 -7.14 -7.86 9.81
CA TYR A 74 -6.72 -7.93 11.20
C TYR A 74 -7.04 -6.63 11.94
N LEU A 75 -6.66 -5.49 11.37
CA LEU A 75 -6.84 -4.20 12.01
C LEU A 75 -8.32 -3.86 12.17
N ALA A 76 -9.16 -4.17 11.17
CA ALA A 76 -10.61 -4.06 11.27
C ALA A 76 -11.17 -4.94 12.40
N ALA A 77 -10.72 -6.19 12.51
CA ALA A 77 -11.16 -7.12 13.55
C ALA A 77 -10.70 -6.68 14.95
N TRP A 78 -9.45 -6.20 15.05
CA TRP A 78 -8.82 -5.72 16.27
C TRP A 78 -9.54 -4.47 16.81
N LEU A 79 -9.70 -3.45 15.96
CA LEU A 79 -10.41 -2.21 16.31
C LEU A 79 -11.87 -2.47 16.65
N THR A 80 -12.53 -3.40 15.96
CA THR A 80 -13.92 -3.77 16.26
C THR A 80 -14.07 -4.48 17.60
N SER A 81 -13.15 -5.38 17.94
CA SER A 81 -13.23 -6.17 19.18
C SER A 81 -12.83 -5.39 20.43
N ARG A 82 -12.10 -4.28 20.26
CA ARG A 82 -11.54 -3.48 21.35
C ARG A 82 -12.13 -2.07 21.44
N THR A 83 -13.02 -1.67 20.52
CA THR A 83 -13.88 -0.49 20.78
C THR A 83 -14.94 -0.94 21.79
N PRO A 84 -14.94 -0.43 23.04
CA PRO A 84 -16.02 -0.72 23.96
C PRO A 84 -17.31 -0.23 23.32
N HIS A 85 -18.31 -1.11 23.27
CA HIS A 85 -19.70 -0.65 23.25
C HIS A 85 -19.82 0.40 24.36
N GLN A 86 -20.47 1.53 24.08
CA GLN A 86 -20.61 2.71 24.94
C GLN A 86 -21.03 2.40 26.39
N GLN A 87 -20.13 1.87 27.21
CA GLN A 87 -20.39 1.62 28.62
C GLN A 87 -19.50 2.54 29.43
N LYS A 88 -20.16 3.64 29.82
CA LYS A 88 -19.85 4.60 30.89
C LYS A 88 -18.92 3.99 31.96
N SER A 89 -17.62 4.04 31.74
CA SER A 89 -16.62 3.79 32.78
C SER A 89 -15.72 5.01 32.83
N GLY A 90 -15.52 5.54 34.04
CA GLY A 90 -14.97 6.88 34.27
C GLY A 90 -13.65 7.14 33.56
N PHE A 91 -13.42 8.44 33.30
CA PHE A 91 -12.29 9.01 32.55
C PHE A 91 -10.91 8.36 32.84
N GLY A 92 -10.65 7.81 34.03
CA GLY A 92 -9.36 7.20 34.38
C GLY A 92 -9.14 5.72 34.04
N GLN A 93 -10.19 4.92 33.76
CA GLN A 93 -10.03 3.47 33.49
C GLN A 93 -10.06 3.11 32.00
N ALA A 94 -10.80 3.88 31.20
CA ALA A 94 -10.81 3.72 29.75
C ALA A 94 -9.41 3.98 29.16
N GLU A 95 -8.72 5.04 29.60
CA GLU A 95 -7.40 5.42 29.06
C GLU A 95 -6.34 4.33 29.24
N LYS A 96 -6.32 3.61 30.36
CA LYS A 96 -5.35 2.53 30.62
C LYS A 96 -5.56 1.32 29.69
N GLY A 97 -6.80 0.91 29.45
CA GLY A 97 -7.12 -0.19 28.53
C GLY A 97 -6.89 0.17 27.05
N PHE A 98 -7.15 1.43 26.68
CA PHE A 98 -6.88 1.93 25.34
C PHE A 98 -5.38 2.05 25.05
N SER A 99 -4.58 2.52 26.01
CA SER A 99 -3.11 2.61 25.87
C SER A 99 -2.47 1.23 25.66
N GLN A 100 -2.90 0.22 26.42
CA GLN A 100 -2.42 -1.17 26.23
C GLN A 100 -2.78 -1.73 24.84
N THR A 101 -3.99 -1.44 24.36
CA THR A 101 -4.45 -1.87 23.03
C THR A 101 -3.63 -1.22 21.90
N PHE A 102 -3.28 0.05 22.07
CA PHE A 102 -2.45 0.79 21.13
C PHE A 102 -1.00 0.31 21.15
N ILE A 103 -0.42 0.03 22.32
CA ILE A 103 0.92 -0.55 22.46
C ILE A 103 0.99 -1.93 21.79
N ALA A 104 -0.01 -2.79 22.00
CA ALA A 104 -0.06 -4.10 21.34
C ALA A 104 -0.09 -3.97 19.81
N PHE A 105 -0.83 -3.00 19.28
CA PHE A 105 -0.81 -2.68 17.86
C PHE A 105 0.57 -2.19 17.40
N LEU A 106 1.22 -1.30 18.15
CA LEU A 106 2.56 -0.81 17.84
C LEU A 106 3.60 -1.94 17.79
N LEU A 107 3.47 -2.97 18.63
CA LEU A 107 4.32 -4.16 18.57
C LEU A 107 4.10 -4.97 17.28
N VAL A 108 2.85 -5.18 16.89
CA VAL A 108 2.51 -5.92 15.66
C VAL A 108 2.99 -5.18 14.42
N ILE A 109 2.68 -3.89 14.29
CA ILE A 109 3.15 -3.08 13.16
C ILE A 109 4.68 -2.91 13.20
N GLY A 110 5.30 -2.84 14.38
CA GLY A 110 6.75 -2.79 14.54
C GLY A 110 7.43 -4.05 14.00
N LEU A 111 6.91 -5.23 14.35
CA LEU A 111 7.40 -6.51 13.82
C LEU A 111 7.27 -6.60 12.30
N ILE A 112 6.08 -6.27 11.77
CA ILE A 112 5.84 -6.23 10.31
C ILE A 112 6.79 -5.25 9.65
N SER A 113 6.97 -4.07 10.25
CA SER A 113 7.80 -3.03 9.68
C SER A 113 9.27 -3.44 9.63
N LEU A 114 9.77 -4.09 10.68
CA LEU A 114 11.11 -4.64 10.73
C LEU A 114 11.36 -5.67 9.63
N LEU A 115 10.41 -6.59 9.39
CA LEU A 115 10.52 -7.57 8.31
C LEU A 115 10.55 -6.89 6.93
N LEU A 116 9.70 -5.91 6.68
CA LEU A 116 9.67 -5.19 5.40
C LEU A 116 10.90 -4.32 5.18
N ILE A 117 11.48 -3.74 6.24
CA ILE A 117 12.75 -3.01 6.19
C ILE A 117 13.89 -3.93 5.72
N PHE A 118 13.93 -5.17 6.23
CA PHE A 118 14.89 -6.18 5.82
C PHE A 118 14.65 -6.72 4.40
N GLN A 119 13.43 -6.58 3.85
CA GLN A 119 13.07 -6.87 2.45
C GLN A 119 13.24 -5.67 1.49
N PRO A 120 14.04 -4.68 1.90
CA PRO A 120 13.98 -3.27 1.47
C PRO A 120 12.64 -2.73 0.88
N ASP A 121 11.45 -3.10 1.37
CA ASP A 121 10.16 -2.72 0.77
C ASP A 121 9.50 -1.50 1.46
N ILE A 122 9.96 -0.31 1.07
CA ILE A 122 9.51 0.98 1.65
C ILE A 122 8.10 1.36 1.17
N SER A 123 7.75 1.01 -0.06
CA SER A 123 6.44 1.35 -0.62
C SER A 123 5.33 0.64 0.15
N THR A 124 5.49 -0.66 0.42
CA THR A 124 4.54 -1.42 1.24
C THR A 124 4.46 -0.88 2.67
N LEU A 125 5.60 -0.50 3.27
CA LEU A 125 5.64 0.13 4.59
C LEU A 125 4.79 1.41 4.65
N GLY A 126 5.03 2.34 3.72
CA GLY A 126 4.31 3.62 3.66
C GLY A 126 2.81 3.42 3.50
N VAL A 127 2.40 2.50 2.61
CA VAL A 127 0.99 2.16 2.39
C VAL A 127 0.34 1.62 3.67
N ILE A 128 0.98 0.66 4.37
CA ILE A 128 0.43 0.06 5.59
C ILE A 128 0.28 1.11 6.70
N VAL A 129 1.27 1.99 6.87
CA VAL A 129 1.22 3.08 7.87
C VAL A 129 0.07 4.05 7.57
N LEU A 130 -0.07 4.50 6.32
CA LEU A 130 -1.13 5.42 5.92
C LEU A 130 -2.52 4.81 6.10
N VAL A 131 -2.70 3.55 5.68
CA VAL A 131 -3.96 2.83 5.85
C VAL A 131 -4.27 2.60 7.34
N ALA A 132 -3.26 2.27 8.15
CA ALA A 132 -3.43 2.11 9.59
C ALA A 132 -3.89 3.42 10.25
N ALA A 133 -3.23 4.54 9.97
CA ALA A 133 -3.60 5.84 10.50
C ALA A 133 -5.05 6.23 10.14
N LEU A 134 -5.45 5.97 8.89
CA LEU A 134 -6.81 6.20 8.40
C LEU A 134 -7.83 5.31 9.11
N MET A 135 -7.55 4.01 9.29
CA MET A 135 -8.45 3.10 9.98
C MET A 135 -8.59 3.43 11.48
N TYR A 136 -7.50 3.85 12.14
CA TYR A 136 -7.54 4.34 13.52
C TYR A 136 -8.40 5.60 13.66
N PHE A 137 -8.28 6.52 12.69
CA PHE A 137 -9.07 7.74 12.65
C PHE A 137 -10.57 7.41 12.50
N LEU A 138 -10.91 6.50 11.58
CA LEU A 138 -12.29 6.09 11.33
C LEU A 138 -12.89 5.21 12.44
N ALA A 139 -12.07 4.55 13.26
CA ALA A 139 -12.54 3.73 14.36
C ALA A 139 -13.05 4.55 15.56
N ASN A 140 -13.05 5.88 15.48
CA ASN A 140 -13.35 6.82 16.58
C ASN A 140 -12.37 6.67 17.76
N THR A 141 -11.08 6.45 17.46
CA THR A 141 -10.03 6.49 18.48
C THR A 141 -9.54 7.94 18.69
N PRO A 142 -8.90 8.26 19.83
CA PRO A 142 -8.27 9.56 20.04
C PRO A 142 -7.35 9.93 18.86
N LEU A 143 -7.51 11.15 18.33
CA LEU A 143 -6.74 11.64 17.17
C LEU A 143 -5.24 11.52 17.35
N TRP A 144 -4.75 11.61 18.59
CA TRP A 144 -3.34 11.44 18.92
C TRP A 144 -2.78 10.08 18.49
N HIS A 145 -3.57 9.00 18.48
CA HIS A 145 -3.11 7.70 17.97
C HIS A 145 -2.77 7.75 16.49
N SER A 146 -3.65 8.31 15.66
CA SER A 146 -3.40 8.46 14.22
C SER A 146 -2.21 9.38 13.97
N ILE A 147 -2.08 10.48 14.72
CA ILE A 147 -0.95 11.40 14.62
C ILE A 147 0.35 10.67 15.01
N LEU A 148 0.35 9.91 16.11
CA LEU A 148 1.52 9.18 16.59
C LEU A 148 1.93 8.08 15.60
N ILE A 149 1.00 7.36 14.99
CA ILE A 149 1.30 6.40 13.91
C ILE A 149 2.02 7.09 12.76
N ILE A 150 1.53 8.26 12.32
CA ILE A 150 2.15 9.03 11.24
C ILE A 150 3.54 9.50 11.65
N LEU A 151 3.71 10.03 12.87
CA LEU A 151 4.99 10.51 13.38
C LEU A 151 6.03 9.39 13.52
N ILE A 152 5.65 8.22 14.05
CA ILE A 152 6.52 7.04 14.10
C ILE A 152 6.89 6.58 12.69
N GLY A 153 5.91 6.52 11.79
CA GLY A 153 6.16 6.14 10.40
C GLY A 153 7.12 7.09 9.69
N ALA A 154 6.92 8.40 9.83
CA ALA A 154 7.79 9.43 9.28
C ALA A 154 9.20 9.39 9.90
N GLY A 155 9.30 9.21 11.22
CA GLY A 155 10.58 9.06 11.92
C GLY A 155 11.34 7.80 11.49
N GLY A 156 10.63 6.69 11.29
CA GLY A 156 11.18 5.44 10.75
C GLY A 156 11.66 5.60 9.31
N LEU A 157 10.90 6.30 8.46
CA LEU A 157 11.34 6.59 7.09
C LEU A 157 12.59 7.48 7.07
N PHE A 158 12.62 8.51 7.92
CA PHE A 158 13.76 9.42 8.04
C PHE A 158 15.04 8.73 8.50
N SER A 159 14.96 7.81 9.48
CA SER A 159 16.11 7.03 9.92
C SER A 159 16.61 6.09 8.82
N LEU A 160 15.70 5.47 8.08
CA LEU A 160 15.99 4.61 6.94
C LEU A 160 16.68 5.34 5.79
N ILE A 161 16.34 6.60 5.55
CA ILE A 161 17.00 7.46 4.57
C ILE A 161 18.45 7.73 4.97
N LYS A 162 18.71 8.06 6.24
CA LYS A 162 20.08 8.33 6.73
C LYS A 162 21.00 7.13 6.67
N LEU A 163 20.46 5.93 6.93
CA LEU A 163 21.24 4.69 6.98
C LEU A 163 21.59 4.12 5.59
N ALA A 164 20.95 4.59 4.52
CA ALA A 164 21.15 4.05 3.18
C ALA A 164 21.50 5.18 2.19
N PRO A 165 22.77 5.34 1.77
CA PRO A 165 23.19 6.43 0.87
C PRO A 165 22.42 6.45 -0.46
N TYR A 166 21.99 5.29 -0.97
CA TYR A 166 21.11 5.19 -2.15
C TYR A 166 19.75 5.91 -1.97
N ARG A 167 19.18 5.90 -0.76
CA ARG A 167 17.90 6.54 -0.48
C ARG A 167 18.04 8.06 -0.36
N ALA A 168 19.14 8.51 0.21
CA ALA A 168 19.50 9.93 0.21
C ALA A 168 19.73 10.44 -1.23
N ALA A 169 20.37 9.64 -2.09
CA ALA A 169 20.54 9.97 -3.51
C ALA A 169 19.20 10.12 -4.24
N ARG A 170 18.20 9.26 -3.97
CA ARG A 170 16.83 9.45 -4.52
C ARG A 170 16.19 10.78 -4.13
N LEU A 171 16.35 11.19 -2.87
CA LEU A 171 15.81 12.48 -2.41
C LEU A 171 16.55 13.67 -3.03
N LEU A 172 17.87 13.58 -3.15
CA LEU A 172 18.66 14.61 -3.83
C LEU A 172 18.26 14.73 -5.30
N VAL A 173 18.07 13.61 -6.00
CA VAL A 173 17.57 13.59 -7.37
C VAL A 173 16.13 14.10 -7.48
N PHE A 174 15.29 13.91 -6.45
CA PHE A 174 13.95 14.50 -6.43
C PHE A 174 14.00 16.03 -6.37
N PHE A 175 14.85 16.60 -5.51
CA PHE A 175 15.01 18.06 -5.43
C PHE A 175 15.79 18.64 -6.61
N GLU A 176 16.78 17.91 -7.11
CA GLU A 176 17.63 18.30 -8.23
C GLU A 176 17.72 17.15 -9.25
N PRO A 177 16.73 17.02 -10.15
CA PRO A 177 16.69 15.95 -11.17
C PRO A 177 17.90 15.90 -12.11
N GLY A 178 18.66 17.00 -12.18
CA GLY A 178 19.88 17.11 -12.99
C GLY A 178 21.11 16.40 -12.41
N THR A 179 21.07 15.94 -11.15
CA THR A 179 22.23 15.35 -10.46
C THR A 179 22.53 13.90 -10.86
N ASP A 180 21.55 13.17 -11.41
CA ASP A 180 21.73 11.81 -11.93
C ASP A 180 20.92 11.59 -13.24
N PRO A 181 21.42 12.11 -14.37
CA PRO A 181 20.71 12.07 -15.64
C PRO A 181 20.67 10.68 -16.31
N MET A 182 21.39 9.67 -15.78
CA MET A 182 21.46 8.31 -16.34
C MET A 182 20.86 7.23 -15.41
N GLY A 183 20.65 7.51 -14.13
CA GLY A 183 20.08 6.57 -13.16
C GLY A 183 18.64 6.92 -12.75
N ILE A 184 18.45 7.32 -11.50
CA ILE A 184 17.11 7.58 -10.93
C ILE A 184 16.43 8.77 -11.62
N GLY A 185 17.19 9.82 -11.91
CA GLY A 185 16.69 11.03 -12.56
C GLY A 185 16.26 10.77 -14.00
N TYR A 186 16.90 9.80 -14.66
CA TYR A 186 16.52 9.34 -16.00
C TYR A 186 15.09 8.78 -16.03
N GLN A 187 14.74 7.89 -15.09
CA GLN A 187 13.40 7.29 -15.05
C GLN A 187 12.32 8.34 -14.84
N LEU A 188 12.50 9.26 -13.90
CA LEU A 188 11.56 10.36 -13.65
C LEU A 188 11.46 11.29 -14.87
N LYS A 189 12.60 11.66 -15.47
CA LYS A 189 12.63 12.52 -16.67
C LYS A 189 11.90 11.88 -17.85
N GLN A 190 12.12 10.59 -18.11
CA GLN A 190 11.43 9.88 -19.18
C GLN A 190 9.93 9.72 -18.88
N ALA A 191 9.54 9.51 -17.63
CA ALA A 191 8.13 9.49 -17.23
C ALA A 191 7.46 10.84 -17.53
N LEU A 192 8.10 11.96 -17.17
CA LEU A 192 7.60 13.31 -17.48
C LEU A 192 7.54 13.59 -18.98
N ILE A 193 8.53 13.14 -19.75
CA ILE A 193 8.53 13.26 -21.22
C ILE A 193 7.36 12.47 -21.82
N ALA A 194 7.13 11.23 -21.37
CA ALA A 194 6.03 10.38 -21.82
C ALA A 194 4.66 11.03 -21.54
N ILE A 195 4.48 11.54 -20.32
CA ILE A 195 3.24 12.20 -19.92
C ILE A 195 3.03 13.48 -20.75
N GLY A 196 4.10 14.23 -21.01
CA GLY A 196 4.06 15.44 -21.83
C GLY A 196 3.80 15.17 -23.32
N SER A 197 4.35 14.10 -23.89
CA SER A 197 4.20 13.75 -25.31
C SER A 197 2.77 13.32 -25.67
N GLY A 198 2.00 12.81 -24.70
CA GLY A 198 0.61 12.41 -24.91
C GLY A 198 -0.35 13.55 -25.26
N GLY A 199 -0.02 14.81 -24.97
CA GLY A 199 -0.90 15.95 -25.25
C GLY A 199 -2.32 15.77 -24.66
N ILE A 200 -3.35 16.29 -25.33
CA ILE A 200 -4.74 16.21 -24.82
C ILE A 200 -5.38 14.84 -25.09
N PHE A 201 -5.16 14.27 -26.28
CA PHE A 201 -5.88 13.09 -26.78
C PHE A 201 -5.03 11.81 -26.83
N GLY A 202 -3.73 11.89 -26.56
CA GLY A 202 -2.81 10.77 -26.66
C GLY A 202 -2.28 10.52 -28.06
N LEU A 203 -1.27 9.67 -28.16
CA LEU A 203 -0.71 9.19 -29.42
C LEU A 203 -1.50 8.01 -30.03
N GLY A 204 -2.42 7.41 -29.27
CA GLY A 204 -3.14 6.19 -29.62
C GLY A 204 -2.65 4.96 -28.85
N LEU A 205 -3.55 4.02 -28.58
CA LEU A 205 -3.24 2.81 -27.83
C LEU A 205 -2.18 1.97 -28.52
N GLY A 206 -1.15 1.57 -27.78
CA GLY A 206 -0.01 0.81 -28.31
C GLY A 206 1.01 1.64 -29.10
N MET A 207 0.81 2.95 -29.25
CA MET A 207 1.71 3.86 -29.98
C MET A 207 2.71 4.58 -29.07
N SER A 208 2.90 4.13 -27.82
CA SER A 208 3.90 4.69 -26.91
C SER A 208 5.32 4.43 -27.41
N TYR A 209 6.06 5.49 -27.71
CA TYR A 209 7.48 5.42 -28.04
C TYR A 209 8.30 5.04 -26.81
N GLN A 210 7.91 5.50 -25.62
CA GLN A 210 8.63 5.27 -24.38
C GLN A 210 8.58 3.79 -23.93
N ARG A 211 7.54 3.06 -24.36
CA ARG A 211 7.40 1.61 -24.18
C ARG A 211 8.47 0.79 -24.90
N LEU A 212 9.12 1.34 -25.95
CA LEU A 212 10.14 0.65 -26.76
C LEU A 212 11.52 0.53 -26.07
N GLY A 213 11.62 0.87 -24.78
CA GLY A 213 12.83 0.66 -23.97
C GLY A 213 13.45 1.94 -23.41
N PHE A 214 12.89 3.11 -23.72
CA PHE A 214 13.36 4.39 -23.19
C PHE A 214 12.91 4.63 -21.74
N LEU A 215 11.76 4.07 -21.32
CA LEU A 215 11.31 4.14 -19.94
C LEU A 215 11.62 2.82 -19.20
N PRO A 216 12.56 2.83 -18.23
CA PRO A 216 12.83 1.66 -17.41
C PRO A 216 11.56 1.20 -16.70
N GLN A 217 11.33 -0.12 -16.62
CA GLN A 217 10.17 -0.69 -15.92
C GLN A 217 8.81 -0.17 -16.40
N SER A 218 8.73 0.08 -17.71
CA SER A 218 7.53 0.51 -18.45
C SER A 218 6.26 -0.28 -18.11
N ILE A 219 6.37 -1.60 -17.88
CA ILE A 219 5.22 -2.47 -17.61
C ILE A 219 4.86 -2.52 -16.11
N SER A 220 5.80 -2.28 -15.20
CA SER A 220 5.57 -2.34 -13.75
C SER A 220 5.35 -0.95 -13.16
N ASP A 221 6.43 -0.26 -12.83
CA ASP A 221 6.40 0.92 -11.97
C ASP A 221 5.98 2.18 -12.73
N SER A 222 6.13 2.19 -14.06
CA SER A 222 5.90 3.35 -14.92
C SER A 222 4.71 3.23 -15.87
N ILE A 223 3.79 2.31 -15.59
CA ILE A 223 2.62 2.04 -16.45
C ILE A 223 1.71 3.26 -16.63
N PHE A 224 1.60 4.12 -15.61
CA PHE A 224 0.81 5.36 -15.70
C PHE A 224 1.37 6.31 -16.76
N ALA A 225 2.69 6.46 -16.83
CA ALA A 225 3.33 7.39 -17.77
C ALA A 225 3.07 6.97 -19.24
N ILE A 226 3.08 5.66 -19.50
CA ILE A 226 2.75 5.09 -20.82
C ILE A 226 1.28 5.28 -21.14
N MET A 227 0.40 5.01 -20.18
CA MET A 227 -1.04 5.21 -20.39
C MET A 227 -1.35 6.68 -20.68
N ALA A 228 -0.68 7.61 -19.97
CA ALA A 228 -0.79 9.04 -20.21
C ALA A 228 -0.25 9.44 -21.60
N GLU A 229 0.83 8.81 -22.08
CA GLU A 229 1.31 9.02 -23.46
C GLU A 229 0.31 8.52 -24.51
N GLU A 230 -0.25 7.32 -24.32
CA GLU A 230 -1.15 6.69 -25.29
C GLU A 230 -2.54 7.33 -25.34
N THR A 231 -3.06 7.79 -24.20
CA THR A 231 -4.45 8.28 -24.05
C THR A 231 -4.54 9.78 -23.75
N GLY A 232 -3.40 10.43 -23.50
CA GLY A 232 -3.30 11.86 -23.23
C GLY A 232 -3.87 12.28 -21.87
N PHE A 233 -4.07 13.59 -21.76
CA PHE A 233 -4.65 14.22 -20.58
C PHE A 233 -6.05 13.69 -20.26
N ILE A 234 -6.90 13.49 -21.27
CA ILE A 234 -8.28 13.03 -21.07
C ILE A 234 -8.30 11.61 -20.48
N GLY A 235 -7.51 10.68 -21.01
CA GLY A 235 -7.45 9.33 -20.47
C GLY A 235 -6.87 9.28 -19.05
N SER A 236 -5.86 10.10 -18.77
CA SER A 236 -5.31 10.29 -17.43
C SER A 236 -6.37 10.79 -16.43
N LEU A 237 -7.16 11.80 -16.82
CA LEU A 237 -8.23 12.35 -16.01
C LEU A 237 -9.34 11.31 -15.73
N ILE A 238 -9.71 10.52 -16.75
CA ILE A 238 -10.69 9.43 -16.61
C ILE A 238 -10.17 8.39 -15.62
N LEU A 239 -8.91 7.95 -15.74
CA LEU A 239 -8.34 6.96 -14.83
C LEU A 239 -8.35 7.45 -13.38
N ILE A 240 -7.88 8.69 -13.13
CA ILE A 240 -7.87 9.28 -11.79
C ILE A 240 -9.31 9.38 -11.25
N SER A 241 -10.26 9.80 -12.08
CA SER A 241 -11.67 9.87 -11.71
C SER A 241 -12.24 8.50 -11.35
N LEU A 242 -11.86 7.43 -12.05
CA LEU A 242 -12.28 6.06 -11.71
C LEU A 242 -11.77 5.62 -10.34
N PHE A 243 -10.52 5.93 -9.99
CA PHE A 243 -10.00 5.66 -8.64
C PHE A 243 -10.74 6.45 -7.55
N LEU A 244 -11.09 7.71 -7.82
CA LEU A 244 -11.87 8.53 -6.88
C LEU A 244 -13.31 8.02 -6.73
N ILE A 245 -13.96 7.60 -7.82
CA ILE A 245 -15.29 6.97 -7.78
C ILE A 245 -15.21 5.65 -7.02
N PHE A 246 -14.17 4.85 -7.23
CA PHE A 246 -13.92 3.62 -6.49
C PHE A 246 -13.79 3.88 -4.99
N LEU A 247 -12.99 4.88 -4.59
CA LEU A 247 -12.87 5.31 -3.20
C LEU A 247 -14.25 5.68 -2.63
N TRP A 248 -14.97 6.57 -3.32
CA TRP A 248 -16.27 7.05 -2.88
C TRP A 248 -17.29 5.91 -2.71
N ARG A 249 -17.31 4.95 -3.64
CA ARG A 249 -18.15 3.74 -3.53
C ARG A 249 -17.75 2.90 -2.32
N GLY A 250 -16.45 2.72 -2.09
CA GLY A 250 -15.91 2.04 -0.91
C GLY A 250 -16.38 2.66 0.41
N PHE A 251 -16.29 3.99 0.53
CA PHE A 251 -16.80 4.73 1.69
C PHE A 251 -18.32 4.65 1.82
N LYS A 252 -19.06 4.68 0.71
CA LYS A 252 -20.53 4.53 0.71
C LYS A 252 -20.95 3.15 1.18
N ILE A 253 -20.24 2.10 0.78
CA ILE A 253 -20.45 0.72 1.27
C ILE A 253 -20.12 0.65 2.76
N GLY A 254 -18.99 1.23 3.18
CA GLY A 254 -18.59 1.30 4.58
C GLY A 254 -19.65 1.96 5.46
N LYS A 255 -20.23 3.09 5.03
CA LYS A 255 -21.30 3.78 5.78
C LYS A 255 -22.60 2.98 5.86
N LYS A 256 -22.89 2.13 4.87
CA LYS A 256 -24.10 1.29 4.82
C LYS A 256 -23.93 -0.09 5.45
N GLY A 257 -22.70 -0.48 5.79
CA GLY A 257 -22.40 -1.80 6.34
C GLY A 257 -23.06 -2.03 7.69
N GLY A 258 -23.58 -3.24 7.92
CA GLY A 258 -24.31 -3.59 9.14
C GLY A 258 -23.42 -3.61 10.39
N ASP A 259 -22.19 -4.12 10.29
CA ASP A 259 -21.26 -4.30 11.41
C ASP A 259 -19.95 -3.51 11.23
N LYS A 260 -19.38 -3.02 12.35
CA LYS A 260 -18.18 -2.17 12.35
C LYS A 260 -16.96 -2.82 11.67
N PHE A 261 -16.85 -4.15 11.69
CA PHE A 261 -15.76 -4.84 10.99
C PHE A 261 -15.90 -4.67 9.48
N SER A 262 -17.09 -4.92 8.92
CA SER A 262 -17.35 -4.71 7.49
C SER A 262 -17.17 -3.25 7.07
N GLN A 263 -17.56 -2.29 7.93
CA GLN A 263 -17.35 -0.87 7.65
C GLN A 263 -15.86 -0.53 7.53
N LEU A 264 -15.05 -0.94 8.52
CA LEU A 264 -13.62 -0.69 8.55
C LEU A 264 -12.87 -1.46 7.45
N ALA A 265 -13.24 -2.71 7.18
CA ALA A 265 -12.65 -3.51 6.12
C ALA A 265 -12.93 -2.92 4.73
N ALA A 266 -14.17 -2.52 4.44
CA ALA A 266 -14.53 -1.91 3.16
C ALA A 266 -13.77 -0.61 2.91
N VAL A 267 -13.70 0.27 3.92
CA VAL A 267 -12.95 1.52 3.79
C VAL A 267 -11.45 1.26 3.71
N GLY A 268 -10.90 0.39 4.57
CA GLY A 268 -9.48 0.07 4.58
C GLY A 268 -8.99 -0.50 3.25
N ILE A 269 -9.71 -1.47 2.66
CA ILE A 269 -9.37 -2.07 1.35
C ILE A 269 -9.46 -1.01 0.24
N SER A 270 -10.51 -0.19 0.25
CA SER A 270 -10.70 0.83 -0.78
C SER A 270 -9.62 1.91 -0.70
N SER A 271 -9.31 2.38 0.51
CA SER A 271 -8.24 3.34 0.77
C SER A 271 -6.87 2.79 0.40
N TRP A 272 -6.58 1.53 0.71
CA TRP A 272 -5.31 0.89 0.33
C TRP A 272 -5.07 0.99 -1.17
N ILE A 273 -6.02 0.53 -2.00
CA ILE A 273 -5.88 0.52 -3.45
C ILE A 273 -5.63 1.93 -3.98
N VAL A 274 -6.37 2.91 -3.48
CA VAL A 274 -6.29 4.29 -3.95
C VAL A 274 -5.03 5.01 -3.46
N ILE A 275 -4.58 4.75 -2.23
CA ILE A 275 -3.29 5.26 -1.73
C ILE A 275 -2.14 4.70 -2.56
N GLN A 276 -2.17 3.41 -2.89
CA GLN A 276 -1.14 2.79 -3.73
C GLN A 276 -1.13 3.38 -5.15
N ALA A 277 -2.31 3.60 -5.74
CA ALA A 277 -2.43 4.28 -7.03
C ALA A 277 -1.92 5.73 -6.97
N PHE A 278 -2.26 6.46 -5.91
CA PHE A 278 -1.81 7.84 -5.69
C PHE A 278 -0.29 7.93 -5.56
N ILE A 279 0.33 7.06 -4.78
CA ILE A 279 1.79 7.01 -4.63
C ILE A 279 2.46 6.70 -5.99
N ASN A 280 1.93 5.74 -6.75
CA ASN A 280 2.47 5.39 -8.06
C ASN A 280 2.37 6.56 -9.05
N VAL A 281 1.18 7.14 -9.21
CA VAL A 281 0.95 8.29 -10.09
C VAL A 281 1.82 9.48 -9.65
N GLY A 282 1.81 9.80 -8.36
CA GLY A 282 2.55 10.92 -7.79
C GLY A 282 4.06 10.83 -8.02
N SER A 283 4.62 9.62 -7.92
CA SER A 283 6.03 9.38 -8.23
C SER A 283 6.36 9.60 -9.72
N MET A 284 5.44 9.27 -10.63
CA MET A 284 5.66 9.45 -12.08
C MET A 284 5.56 10.91 -12.53
N ILE A 285 4.75 11.73 -11.85
CA ILE A 285 4.64 13.17 -12.12
C ILE A 285 5.60 14.02 -11.27
N GLY A 286 6.45 13.40 -10.43
CA GLY A 286 7.47 14.10 -9.65
C GLY A 286 6.95 14.92 -8.48
N ILE A 287 5.79 14.56 -7.90
CA ILE A 287 5.25 15.24 -6.71
C ILE A 287 5.51 14.48 -5.39
N LEU A 288 5.96 13.21 -5.49
CA LEU A 288 6.32 12.30 -4.39
C LEU A 288 7.63 11.58 -4.70
#